data_AF-A0A7C1TJC0-F1
#
_entry.id   AF-A0A7C1TJC0-F1
#
_cell.length_a   1.000
_cell.length_b   1.000
_cell.length_c   1.000
_cell.angle_alpha   90.00
_cell.angle_beta   90.00
_cell.angle_gamma   90.00
#
_symmetry.space_group_name_H-M   'P 1'
#
loop_
_entity.id
_entity.type
_entity.pdbx_description
1 polymer ?
#
loop_
_entity_poly.entity_id
_entity_poly.type
_entity_poly.pdbx_seq_one_letter_code
_entity_poly.pdbx_strand_id
1 'polypeptide(L)'
;MTEGKNELEGIGGWLILVAIGVVFTPIRIAKFLLETYPPIFREGAWDALTTPGNDAYHPLLATIIGAEMVLNLLLLAASGILLALFFSRKAAFPKWYIGIAVFSLVFIALDAMAIKLVLPDEPMFDPETASELIRSLVTVVIWVPYMLVSKRVKATFTR
;
A
#
# COMPACT_ATOMS: atom_id res chain seq x y z
N MET A 1 -3.71 -32.53 23.66
CA MET A 1 -3.22 -31.56 22.63
C MET A 1 -4.08 -30.30 22.50
N THR A 2 -5.14 -30.13 23.30
CA THR A 2 -6.08 -28.99 23.22
C THR A 2 -5.60 -27.74 23.98
N GLU A 3 -4.76 -27.89 25.02
CA GLU A 3 -4.32 -26.77 25.87
C GLU A 3 -3.46 -25.74 25.13
N GLY A 4 -2.51 -26.17 24.30
CA GLY A 4 -1.64 -25.23 23.55
C GLY A 4 -2.32 -24.45 22.42
N LYS A 5 -3.56 -24.80 22.04
CA LYS A 5 -4.31 -24.10 20.98
C LYS A 5 -5.01 -22.84 21.51
N ASN A 6 -5.47 -22.88 22.77
CA ASN A 6 -6.14 -21.76 23.43
C ASN A 6 -5.17 -20.62 23.80
N GLU A 7 -3.92 -20.92 24.17
CA GLU A 7 -2.93 -19.88 24.50
C GLU A 7 -2.48 -19.03 23.28
N LEU A 8 -2.59 -19.61 22.09
CA LEU A 8 -2.20 -18.96 20.85
C LEU A 8 -3.36 -18.22 20.18
N GLU A 9 -4.60 -18.41 20.61
CA GLU A 9 -5.76 -17.73 20.01
C GLU A 9 -5.80 -16.26 20.43
N GLY A 10 -5.88 -15.36 19.45
CA GLY A 10 -6.03 -13.92 19.67
C GLY A 10 -4.87 -13.06 19.20
N ILE A 11 -4.99 -11.75 19.43
CA ILE A 11 -4.00 -10.76 19.03
C ILE A 11 -2.94 -10.70 20.13
N GLY A 12 -1.73 -11.16 19.82
CA GLY A 12 -0.61 -11.21 20.75
C GLY A 12 0.73 -11.47 20.06
N GLY A 13 1.84 -11.24 20.77
CA GLY A 13 3.18 -11.35 20.19
C GLY A 13 3.33 -10.49 18.92
N TRP A 14 3.89 -11.08 17.87
CA TRP A 14 4.11 -10.40 16.58
C TRP A 14 2.83 -9.90 15.89
N LEU A 15 1.64 -10.44 16.22
CA LEU A 15 0.38 -9.89 15.71
C LEU A 15 0.07 -8.49 16.23
N ILE A 16 0.67 -8.06 17.33
CA ILE A 16 0.52 -6.67 17.84
C ILE A 16 1.17 -5.69 16.85
N LEU A 17 2.34 -6.03 16.31
CA LEU A 17 3.02 -5.20 15.30
C LEU A 17 2.22 -5.14 14.00
N VAL A 18 1.63 -6.28 13.59
CA VAL A 18 0.69 -6.31 12.45
C VAL A 18 -0.53 -5.42 12.74
N ALA A 19 -1.11 -5.50 13.94
CA ALA A 19 -2.27 -4.69 14.31
C ALA A 19 -1.99 -3.19 14.17
N ILE A 20 -0.83 -2.76 14.68
CA ILE A 20 -0.36 -1.37 14.54
C ILE A 20 -0.28 -1.00 13.06
N GLY A 21 0.41 -1.81 12.25
CA GLY A 21 0.52 -1.55 10.80
C GLY A 21 -0.84 -1.44 10.11
N VAL A 22 -1.76 -2.36 10.38
CA VAL A 22 -3.11 -2.39 9.77
C VAL A 22 -3.93 -1.16 10.18
N VAL A 23 -3.81 -0.68 11.42
CA VAL A 23 -4.52 0.53 11.91
C VAL A 23 -3.95 1.81 11.29
N PHE A 24 -2.62 1.94 11.21
CA PHE A 24 -1.99 3.17 10.72
C PHE A 24 -1.98 3.31 9.19
N THR A 25 -2.05 2.19 8.45
CA THR A 25 -2.04 2.19 6.98
C THR A 25 -3.12 3.08 6.35
N PRO A 26 -4.43 2.95 6.65
CA PRO A 26 -5.46 3.81 6.08
C PRO A 26 -5.23 5.30 6.39
N ILE A 27 -4.73 5.61 7.59
CA ILE A 27 -4.45 7.00 8.01
C ILE A 27 -3.31 7.58 7.16
N ARG A 28 -2.23 6.81 6.94
CA ARG A 28 -1.11 7.22 6.08
C ARG A 28 -1.57 7.47 4.64
N ILE A 29 -2.34 6.55 4.07
CA ILE A 29 -2.81 6.67 2.68
C ILE A 29 -3.78 7.86 2.54
N ALA A 30 -4.69 8.05 3.49
CA ALA A 30 -5.60 9.19 3.48
C ALA A 30 -4.84 10.53 3.57
N LYS A 31 -3.82 10.60 4.43
CA LYS A 31 -2.95 11.77 4.54
C LYS A 31 -2.24 12.06 3.21
N PHE A 32 -1.62 11.05 2.60
CA PHE A 32 -0.97 11.16 1.29
C PHE A 32 -1.95 11.67 0.22
N LEU A 33 -3.15 11.08 0.13
CA LEU A 33 -4.17 11.52 -0.83
C LEU A 33 -4.56 12.99 -0.65
N LEU A 34 -4.64 13.47 0.58
CA LEU A 34 -5.04 14.86 0.91
C LEU A 34 -3.90 15.87 0.73
N GLU A 35 -2.65 15.45 0.83
CA GLU A 35 -1.49 16.32 0.67
C GLU A 35 -1.01 16.38 -0.79
N THR A 36 -1.06 15.26 -1.52
CA THR A 36 -0.48 15.16 -2.86
C THR A 36 -1.42 15.65 -3.97
N TYR A 37 -2.69 15.25 -3.97
CA TYR A 37 -3.57 15.50 -5.13
C TYR A 37 -4.25 16.89 -5.13
N PRO A 38 -4.75 17.45 -4.03
CA PRO A 38 -5.40 18.76 -4.07
C PRO A 38 -4.56 19.91 -4.63
N PRO A 39 -3.24 20.02 -4.35
CA PRO A 39 -2.39 21.04 -4.95
C PRO A 39 -2.36 20.97 -6.49
N ILE A 40 -2.34 19.75 -7.06
CA ILE A 40 -2.30 19.53 -8.51
C ILE A 40 -3.46 20.25 -9.21
N PHE A 41 -4.66 20.23 -8.62
CA PHE A 41 -5.87 20.81 -9.21
C PHE A 41 -6.13 22.27 -8.85
N ARG A 42 -5.45 22.81 -7.83
CA ARG A 42 -5.71 24.18 -7.33
C ARG A 42 -4.68 25.21 -7.80
N GLU A 43 -3.46 24.77 -8.07
CA GLU A 43 -2.31 25.67 -8.28
C GLU A 43 -1.90 25.79 -9.76
N GLY A 44 -2.79 25.42 -10.69
CA GLY A 44 -2.52 25.45 -12.13
C GLY A 44 -1.55 24.36 -12.61
N ALA A 45 -1.04 23.51 -11.72
CA ALA A 45 -0.15 22.41 -12.06
C ALA A 45 -0.80 21.40 -13.03
N TRP A 46 -2.09 21.12 -12.88
CA TRP A 46 -2.83 20.29 -13.83
C TRP A 46 -2.76 20.85 -15.26
N ASP A 47 -2.99 22.15 -15.45
CA ASP A 47 -2.94 22.78 -16.77
C ASP A 47 -1.51 22.79 -17.33
N ALA A 48 -0.51 23.03 -16.47
CA ALA A 48 0.90 22.98 -16.84
C ALA A 48 1.32 21.61 -17.39
N LEU A 49 0.81 20.52 -16.79
CA LEU A 49 1.18 19.14 -17.13
C LEU A 49 0.35 18.54 -18.27
N THR A 50 -0.86 19.07 -18.52
CA THR A 50 -1.84 18.45 -19.43
C THR A 50 -2.24 19.28 -20.64
N THR A 51 -1.83 20.55 -20.73
CA THR A 51 -2.13 21.43 -21.87
C THR A 51 -1.01 21.41 -22.90
N PRO A 52 -1.28 21.03 -24.17
CA PRO A 52 -0.30 21.13 -25.25
C PRO A 52 0.23 22.56 -25.40
N GLY A 53 1.55 22.71 -25.49
CA GLY A 53 2.22 24.01 -25.63
C GLY A 53 2.88 24.54 -24.35
N ASN A 54 2.64 23.90 -23.20
CA ASN A 54 3.41 24.16 -21.98
C ASN A 54 4.71 23.34 -21.96
N ASP A 55 5.77 23.88 -21.34
CA ASP A 55 7.09 23.24 -21.28
C ASP A 55 7.07 21.88 -20.54
N ALA A 56 6.21 21.75 -19.53
CA ALA A 56 6.07 20.53 -18.71
C ALA A 56 5.02 19.54 -19.26
N TYR A 57 4.46 19.78 -20.45
CA TYR A 57 3.41 18.94 -21.02
C TYR A 57 3.94 17.57 -21.44
N HIS A 58 3.22 16.51 -21.06
CA HIS A 58 3.40 15.20 -21.66
C HIS A 58 2.04 14.49 -21.85
N PRO A 59 1.77 13.87 -23.02
CA PRO A 59 0.47 13.27 -23.32
C PRO A 59 -0.02 12.21 -22.33
N LEU A 60 0.90 11.48 -21.69
CA LEU A 60 0.58 10.40 -20.76
C LEU A 60 0.32 10.87 -19.31
N LEU A 61 0.68 12.11 -18.94
CA LEU A 61 0.64 12.56 -17.55
C LEU A 61 -0.77 12.57 -16.97
N ALA A 62 -1.75 13.09 -17.72
CA ALA A 62 -3.15 13.10 -17.26
C ALA A 62 -3.66 11.68 -16.95
N THR A 63 -3.31 10.71 -17.80
CA THR A 63 -3.70 9.31 -17.63
C THR A 63 -2.98 8.65 -16.47
N ILE A 64 -1.68 8.90 -16.30
CA ILE A 64 -0.88 8.36 -15.19
C ILE A 64 -1.39 8.89 -13.85
N ILE A 65 -1.53 10.21 -13.71
CA ILE A 65 -2.06 10.84 -12.48
C ILE A 65 -3.46 10.30 -12.16
N GLY A 66 -4.35 10.20 -13.16
CA GLY A 66 -5.69 9.65 -12.96
C GLY A 66 -5.67 8.18 -12.52
N ALA A 67 -4.80 7.36 -13.10
CA ALA A 67 -4.65 5.95 -12.73
C ALA A 67 -4.09 5.80 -11.29
N GLU A 68 -3.07 6.57 -10.94
CA GLU A 68 -2.50 6.62 -9.59
C GLU A 68 -3.54 7.01 -8.54
N MET A 69 -4.35 8.03 -8.81
CA MET A 69 -5.44 8.45 -7.92
C MET A 69 -6.43 7.32 -7.66
N VAL A 70 -6.89 6.66 -8.73
CA VAL A 70 -7.85 5.55 -8.63
C VAL A 70 -7.24 4.39 -7.85
N LEU A 71 -5.99 4.02 -8.14
CA LEU A 71 -5.30 2.91 -7.45
C LEU A 71 -5.07 3.22 -5.97
N ASN A 72 -4.69 4.44 -5.62
CA ASN A 72 -4.53 4.85 -4.22
C ASN A 72 -5.87 4.89 -3.46
N LEU A 73 -6.96 5.29 -4.11
CA LEU A 73 -8.31 5.20 -3.53
C LEU A 73 -8.76 3.73 -3.32
N LEU A 74 -8.46 2.85 -4.27
CA LEU A 74 -8.70 1.41 -4.12
C LEU A 74 -7.86 0.81 -2.99
N LEU A 75 -6.60 1.20 -2.85
CA LEU A 75 -5.74 0.81 -1.74
C LEU A 75 -6.27 1.32 -0.39
N LEU A 76 -6.78 2.55 -0.34
CA LEU A 76 -7.43 3.08 0.85
C LEU A 76 -8.65 2.22 1.24
N ALA A 77 -9.53 1.92 0.28
CA ALA A 77 -10.68 1.05 0.52
C ALA A 77 -10.26 -0.37 0.95
N ALA A 78 -9.25 -0.96 0.28
CA ALA A 78 -8.70 -2.26 0.61
C ALA A 78 -8.10 -2.30 2.03
N SER A 79 -7.46 -1.21 2.46
CA SER A 79 -6.92 -1.09 3.82
C SER A 79 -8.03 -1.04 4.88
N GLY A 80 -9.18 -0.41 4.58
CA GLY A 80 -10.38 -0.45 5.43
C GLY A 80 -10.99 -1.85 5.51
N ILE A 81 -11.06 -2.57 4.39
CA ILE A 81 -11.47 -3.99 4.37
C ILE A 81 -10.50 -4.83 5.22
N LEU A 82 -9.20 -4.62 5.07
CA LEU A 82 -8.17 -5.34 5.83
C LEU A 82 -8.31 -5.12 7.33
N LEU A 83 -8.61 -3.89 7.76
CA LEU A 83 -8.91 -3.53 9.15
C LEU A 83 -10.12 -4.30 9.67
N ALA A 84 -11.21 -4.33 8.90
CA ALA A 84 -12.43 -5.05 9.25
C ALA A 84 -12.19 -6.56 9.36
N LEU A 85 -11.47 -7.15 8.39
CA LEU A 85 -11.09 -8.57 8.40
C LEU A 85 -10.21 -8.93 9.61
N PHE A 86 -9.27 -8.03 9.96
CA PHE A 86 -8.36 -8.22 11.08
C PHE A 86 -9.11 -8.33 12.41
N PHE A 87 -9.90 -7.31 12.75
CA PHE A 87 -10.62 -7.29 14.02
C PHE A 87 -11.78 -8.29 14.09
N SER A 88 -12.36 -8.62 12.93
CA SER A 88 -13.35 -9.70 12.83
C SER A 88 -12.73 -11.10 12.87
N ARG A 89 -11.39 -11.20 12.92
CA ARG A 89 -10.64 -12.47 12.96
C ARG A 89 -10.99 -13.42 11.83
N LYS A 90 -11.26 -12.86 10.64
CA LYS A 90 -11.71 -13.63 9.48
C LYS A 90 -10.57 -14.45 8.88
N ALA A 91 -10.84 -15.69 8.48
CA ALA A 91 -9.87 -16.56 7.80
C ALA A 91 -9.36 -15.98 6.47
N ALA A 92 -10.08 -15.01 5.90
CA ALA A 92 -9.65 -14.27 4.72
C ALA A 92 -8.50 -13.27 4.99
N PHE A 93 -8.34 -12.80 6.23
CA PHE A 93 -7.36 -11.74 6.57
C PHE A 93 -5.94 -12.05 6.09
N PRO A 94 -5.32 -13.22 6.36
CA PRO A 94 -3.93 -13.47 5.97
C PRO A 94 -3.74 -13.42 4.45
N LYS A 95 -4.71 -13.93 3.67
CA LYS A 95 -4.65 -13.90 2.20
C LYS A 95 -4.76 -12.48 1.65
N TRP A 96 -5.69 -11.68 2.18
CA TRP A 96 -5.85 -10.28 1.80
C TRP A 96 -4.62 -9.45 2.17
N TYR A 97 -4.05 -9.67 3.37
CA TYR A 97 -2.83 -9.00 3.81
C TYR A 97 -1.67 -9.27 2.84
N ILE A 98 -1.44 -10.54 2.49
CA ILE A 98 -0.38 -10.95 1.54
C ILE A 98 -0.63 -10.33 0.17
N GLY A 99 -1.86 -10.42 -0.34
CA GLY A 99 -2.23 -9.86 -1.64
C GLY A 99 -1.96 -8.36 -1.73
N ILE A 100 -2.37 -7.59 -0.71
CA ILE A 100 -2.13 -6.15 -0.65
C ILE A 100 -0.63 -5.86 -0.53
N ALA A 101 0.11 -6.54 0.35
CA ALA A 101 1.54 -6.29 0.52
C ALA A 101 2.35 -6.55 -0.77
N VAL A 102 2.08 -7.67 -1.45
CA VAL A 102 2.74 -7.99 -2.72
C VAL A 102 2.32 -7.03 -3.83
N PHE A 103 1.02 -6.72 -3.92
CA PHE A 103 0.52 -5.75 -4.89
C PHE A 103 1.17 -4.38 -4.69
N SER A 104 1.26 -3.87 -3.45
CA SER A 104 1.90 -2.58 -3.16
C SER A 104 3.38 -2.58 -3.55
N LEU A 105 4.13 -3.65 -3.29
CA LEU A 105 5.53 -3.76 -3.74
C LEU A 105 5.66 -3.67 -5.26
N VAL A 106 4.84 -4.42 -5.99
CA VAL A 106 4.83 -4.40 -7.46
C VAL A 106 4.38 -3.05 -7.99
N PHE A 107 3.35 -2.46 -7.37
CA PHE A 107 2.80 -1.16 -7.75
C PHE A 107 3.86 -0.06 -7.67
N ILE A 108 4.60 0.06 -6.56
CA ILE A 108 5.68 1.06 -6.41
C ILE A 108 6.72 0.94 -7.54
N ALA A 109 7.10 -0.29 -7.91
CA ALA A 109 8.06 -0.50 -8.99
C ALA A 109 7.49 -0.12 -10.37
N LEU A 110 6.23 -0.48 -10.65
CA LEU A 110 5.56 -0.13 -11.91
C LEU A 110 5.32 1.37 -12.04
N ASP A 111 4.99 2.03 -10.94
CA ASP A 111 4.76 3.46 -10.86
C ASP A 111 6.05 4.24 -11.16
N ALA A 112 7.16 3.88 -10.51
CA ALA A 112 8.50 4.40 -10.78
C ALA A 112 8.91 4.22 -12.26
N MET A 113 8.61 3.06 -12.85
CA MET A 113 8.85 2.80 -14.28
C MET A 113 7.98 3.67 -15.19
N ALA A 114 6.71 3.89 -14.83
CA ALA A 114 5.78 4.72 -15.60
C ALA A 114 6.23 6.19 -15.62
N ILE A 115 6.65 6.73 -14.46
CA ILE A 115 7.19 8.09 -14.36
C ILE A 115 8.47 8.24 -15.17
N LYS A 116 9.38 7.25 -15.15
CA LYS A 116 10.61 7.27 -15.95
C LYS A 116 10.37 7.35 -17.46
N LEU A 117 9.25 6.82 -17.96
CA LEU A 117 8.88 6.94 -19.38
C LEU A 117 8.49 8.36 -19.77
N VAL A 118 7.98 9.15 -18.82
CA VAL A 118 7.55 10.54 -19.01
C VAL A 118 8.69 11.52 -18.73
N LEU A 119 9.46 11.26 -17.68
CA LEU A 119 10.56 12.09 -17.20
C LEU A 119 11.87 11.29 -17.26
N PRO A 120 12.47 11.15 -18.46
CA PRO A 120 13.64 10.29 -18.67
C PRO A 120 14.93 10.83 -18.03
N ASP A 121 14.99 12.12 -17.70
CA ASP A 121 16.14 12.73 -17.04
C ASP A 121 16.09 12.58 -15.51
N GLU A 122 14.91 12.34 -14.94
CA GLU A 122 14.73 12.11 -13.50
C GLU A 122 15.17 10.69 -13.11
N PRO A 123 15.73 10.48 -11.91
CA PRO A 123 16.08 9.15 -11.44
C PRO A 123 14.83 8.28 -11.30
N MET A 124 14.89 7.02 -11.74
CA MET A 124 13.77 6.08 -11.59
C MET A 124 13.41 5.85 -10.11
N PHE A 125 14.42 5.83 -9.24
CA PHE A 125 14.25 5.73 -7.80
C PHE A 125 14.94 6.91 -7.14
N ASP A 126 14.21 8.01 -6.96
CA ASP A 126 14.61 9.06 -6.03
C ASP A 126 14.69 8.50 -4.58
N PRO A 127 15.28 9.23 -3.62
CA PRO A 127 15.44 8.75 -2.25
C PRO A 127 14.13 8.38 -1.53
N GLU A 128 13.02 9.04 -1.85
CA GLU A 128 11.70 8.77 -1.26
C GLU A 128 11.13 7.47 -1.82
N THR A 129 11.10 7.34 -3.15
CA THR A 129 10.65 6.14 -3.85
C THR A 129 11.49 4.92 -3.48
N ALA A 130 12.82 5.07 -3.42
CA ALA A 130 13.73 4.01 -2.97
C ALA A 130 13.43 3.57 -1.53
N SER A 131 13.18 4.53 -0.64
CA SER A 131 12.83 4.26 0.75
C SER A 131 11.48 3.53 0.87
N GLU A 132 10.48 3.90 0.09
CA GLU A 132 9.19 3.21 0.07
C GLU A 132 9.30 1.79 -0.47
N LEU A 133 10.06 1.59 -1.55
CA LEU A 133 10.32 0.28 -2.13
C LEU A 133 11.01 -0.66 -1.12
N ILE A 134 12.04 -0.17 -0.42
CA ILE A 134 12.74 -0.92 0.63
C ILE A 134 11.79 -1.28 1.77
N ARG A 135 10.99 -0.33 2.27
CA ARG A 135 10.01 -0.59 3.34
C ARG A 135 8.97 -1.63 2.92
N SER A 136 8.49 -1.56 1.67
CA SER A 136 7.54 -2.52 1.11
C SER A 136 8.17 -3.91 0.97
N LEU A 137 9.41 -3.99 0.50
CA LEU A 137 10.16 -5.24 0.39
C LEU A 137 10.37 -5.89 1.76
N VAL A 138 10.80 -5.12 2.77
CA VAL A 138 10.94 -5.59 4.16
C VAL A 138 9.60 -6.10 4.70
N THR A 139 8.50 -5.38 4.40
CA THR A 139 7.15 -5.80 4.79
C THR A 139 6.81 -7.16 4.19
N VAL A 140 7.04 -7.35 2.90
CA VAL A 140 6.78 -8.62 2.21
C VAL A 140 7.64 -9.74 2.79
N VAL A 141 8.95 -9.53 2.91
CA VAL A 141 9.91 -10.57 3.36
C VAL A 141 9.65 -11.01 4.80
N ILE A 142 9.22 -10.11 5.69
CA ILE A 142 8.97 -10.44 7.09
C ILE A 142 7.55 -10.99 7.27
N TRP A 143 6.54 -10.26 6.78
CA TRP A 143 5.17 -10.53 7.15
C TRP A 143 4.50 -11.60 6.29
N VAL A 144 4.87 -11.77 5.03
CA VAL A 144 4.28 -12.84 4.20
C VAL A 144 4.61 -14.23 4.76
N PRO A 145 5.87 -14.58 5.08
CA PRO A 145 6.17 -15.85 5.74
C PRO A 145 5.47 -15.99 7.09
N TYR A 146 5.40 -14.89 7.87
CA TYR A 146 4.69 -14.90 9.14
C TYR A 146 3.20 -15.25 8.97
N MET A 147 2.52 -14.64 8.00
CA MET A 147 1.11 -14.92 7.69
C MET A 147 0.87 -16.37 7.24
N LEU A 148 1.82 -16.98 6.52
CA LEU A 148 1.69 -18.34 5.99
C LEU A 148 2.02 -19.43 7.01
N VAL A 149 3.03 -19.21 7.85
CA VAL A 149 3.63 -20.25 8.69
C VAL A 149 3.17 -20.18 10.14
N SER A 150 2.91 -18.97 10.67
CA SER A 150 2.65 -18.75 12.10
C SER A 150 1.48 -19.58 12.63
N LYS A 151 1.74 -20.37 13.68
CA LYS A 151 0.69 -21.09 14.43
C LYS A 151 -0.33 -20.14 15.05
N ARG A 152 0.13 -18.97 15.51
CA ARG A 152 -0.74 -17.93 16.09
C ARG A 152 -1.68 -17.35 15.05
N VAL A 153 -1.18 -17.01 13.85
CA VAL A 153 -2.04 -16.50 12.74
C VAL A 153 -3.13 -17.54 12.42
N LYS A 154 -2.76 -18.81 12.28
CA LYS A 154 -3.70 -19.91 12.01
C LYS A 154 -4.70 -20.15 13.13
N ALA A 155 -4.33 -19.90 14.39
CA ALA A 155 -5.23 -20.00 15.53
C ALA A 155 -6.18 -18.79 15.63
N THR A 156 -5.70 -17.59 15.33
CA THR A 156 -6.45 -16.34 15.48
C THR A 156 -7.44 -16.09 14.34
N PHE A 157 -7.09 -16.38 13.09
CA PHE A 157 -7.92 -16.06 11.92
C PHE A 157 -8.66 -17.29 11.40
N THR A 158 -9.74 -17.66 12.09
CA THR A 158 -10.50 -18.90 11.84
C THR A 158 -11.99 -18.66 11.56
N ARG A 159 -12.48 -17.42 11.71
CA ARG A 159 -13.90 -17.06 11.56
C ARG A 159 -14.31 -16.67 10.15
#